data_AF-G9EP25-F1
#
_entry.id   AF-G9EP25-F1
#
_cell.length_a   1.000
_cell.length_b   1.000
_cell.length_c   1.000
_cell.angle_alpha   90.00
_cell.angle_beta   90.00
_cell.angle_gamma   90.00
#
_symmetry.space_group_name_H-M   'P 1'
#
loop_
_entity.id
_entity.type
_entity.pdbx_description
1 polymer ?
#
loop_
_entity_poly.entity_id
_entity_poly.type
_entity_poly.pdbx_seq_one_letter_code
_entity_poly.pdbx_strand_id
1 'polypeptide(L)' 'MKYTVSAELYDQSLPQIATAQSVVMHFLSQYPPTGEEHIIDACCGTGKLVDVLSEYVPNGHILGLDSAENMIEFA' A
#
# COMPACT_ATOMS: atom_id res chain seq x y z
N MET A 1 6.25 -4.00 16.64
CA MET A 1 6.11 -5.47 16.85
C MET A 1 7.12 -6.15 15.94
N LYS A 2 7.76 -7.27 16.35
CA LYS A 2 8.63 -8.02 15.42
C LYS A 2 7.76 -8.89 14.53
N TYR A 3 7.50 -8.44 13.31
CA TYR A 3 6.91 -9.29 12.28
C TYR A 3 7.97 -10.30 11.84
N THR A 4 7.61 -11.58 11.85
CA THR A 4 8.60 -12.67 11.78
C THR A 4 9.00 -13.03 10.34
N VAL A 5 8.28 -12.53 9.35
CA VAL A 5 8.60 -12.71 7.93
C VAL A 5 9.47 -11.54 7.49
N SER A 6 10.56 -11.81 6.77
CA SER A 6 11.40 -10.75 6.22
C SER A 6 10.62 -9.93 5.19
N ALA A 7 10.97 -8.66 5.05
CA ALA A 7 10.29 -7.78 4.12
C ALA A 7 10.49 -8.26 2.67
N GLU A 8 11.66 -8.79 2.32
CA GLU A 8 11.95 -9.33 0.99
C GLU A 8 11.05 -10.53 0.64
N LEU A 9 10.88 -11.45 1.59
CA LEU A 9 10.03 -12.64 1.38
C LEU A 9 8.56 -12.23 1.31
N TYR A 10 8.15 -11.26 2.13
CA TYR A 10 6.82 -10.67 2.06
C TYR A 10 6.58 -9.98 0.71
N ASP A 11 7.56 -9.22 0.21
CA ASP A 11 7.47 -8.47 -1.03
C ASP A 11 7.30 -9.38 -2.27
N GLN A 12 7.89 -10.57 -2.21
CA GLN A 12 7.74 -11.62 -3.23
C GLN A 12 6.37 -12.32 -3.19
N SER A 13 5.60 -12.16 -2.12
CA SER A 13 4.30 -12.82 -1.94
C SER A 13 3.19 -12.11 -2.71
N LEU A 14 3.02 -12.52 -3.97
CA LEU A 14 2.00 -11.98 -4.89
C LEU A 14 0.56 -12.01 -4.37
N PRO A 15 0.07 -13.03 -3.63
CA PRO A 15 -1.36 -13.11 -3.29
C PRO A 15 -1.88 -11.98 -2.40
N GLN A 16 -1.07 -11.51 -1.44
CA GLN A 16 -1.48 -10.47 -0.49
C GLN A 16 -1.62 -9.12 -1.19
N ILE A 17 -0.62 -8.75 -2.00
CA ILE A 17 -0.61 -7.53 -2.80
C ILE A 17 -1.71 -7.56 -3.86
N ALA A 18 -1.85 -8.67 -4.60
CA ALA A 18 -2.85 -8.79 -5.66
C ALA A 18 -4.28 -8.69 -5.13
N THR A 19 -4.57 -9.26 -3.96
CA THR A 19 -5.90 -9.18 -3.35
C THR A 19 -6.21 -7.74 -2.92
N ALA A 20 -5.29 -7.09 -2.21
CA ALA A 20 -5.46 -5.70 -1.77
C ALA A 20 -5.64 -4.76 -2.96
N GLN A 21 -4.77 -4.86 -3.97
CA GLN A 21 -4.88 -4.09 -5.20
C GLN A 21 -6.22 -4.34 -5.90
N SER A 22 -6.68 -5.59 -6.03
CA SER A 22 -7.95 -5.88 -6.71
C SER A 22 -9.14 -5.20 -6.03
N VAL A 23 -9.20 -5.21 -4.71
CA VAL A 23 -10.27 -4.55 -3.94
C VAL A 23 -10.21 -3.04 -4.11
N VAL A 24 -9.03 -2.45 -3.97
CA VAL A 24 -8.85 -0.99 -4.06
C VAL A 24 -9.11 -0.50 -5.48
N MET A 25 -8.58 -1.18 -6.50
CA MET A 25 -8.81 -0.81 -7.91
C MET A 25 -10.28 -0.96 -8.29
N HIS A 26 -10.98 -1.98 -7.76
CA HIS A 26 -12.42 -2.07 -7.94
C HIS A 26 -13.13 -0.86 -7.33
N PHE A 27 -12.79 -0.46 -6.11
CA PHE A 27 -13.34 0.73 -5.48
C PHE A 27 -13.07 2.00 -6.30
N LEU A 28 -11.83 2.24 -6.71
CA LEU A 28 -11.45 3.42 -7.52
C LEU A 28 -12.13 3.43 -8.89
N SER A 29 -12.46 2.27 -9.46
CA SER A 29 -13.23 2.19 -10.71
C SER A 29 -14.67 2.71 -10.56
N GLN A 30 -15.25 2.58 -9.36
CA GLN A 30 -16.60 3.06 -9.05
C GLN A 30 -16.58 4.51 -8.54
N TYR A 31 -15.48 4.90 -7.90
CA TYR A 31 -15.27 6.22 -7.31
C TYR A 31 -13.92 6.78 -7.74
N PRO A 32 -13.82 7.33 -8.97
CA PRO A 32 -12.55 7.83 -9.48
C PRO A 32 -12.01 8.98 -8.62
N PRO A 33 -10.73 8.92 -8.23
CA PRO A 33 -10.09 10.02 -7.50
C PRO A 33 -9.92 11.24 -8.40
N THR A 34 -9.92 12.41 -7.77
CA THR A 34 -9.58 13.69 -8.37
C THR A 34 -8.07 13.89 -8.56
N GLY A 35 -7.27 13.13 -7.81
CA GLY A 35 -5.82 13.19 -7.83
C GLY A 35 -5.20 13.98 -6.68
N GLU A 36 -6.03 14.55 -5.80
CA GLU A 36 -5.65 15.44 -4.68
C GLU A 36 -5.97 14.83 -3.30
N GLU A 37 -6.38 13.56 -3.27
CA GLU A 37 -6.82 12.89 -2.05
C GLU A 37 -5.70 12.74 -1.02
N HIS A 38 -6.10 12.77 0.26
CA HIS A 38 -5.24 12.39 1.37
C HIS A 38 -5.61 10.97 1.81
N ILE A 39 -4.68 10.04 1.65
CA ILE A 39 -4.89 8.61 1.88
C ILE A 39 -3.98 8.14 3.03
N ILE A 40 -4.54 7.32 3.92
CA ILE A 40 -3.78 6.54 4.89
C ILE A 40 -3.88 5.07 4.49
N ASP A 41 -2.75 4.46 4.16
CA ASP A 41 -2.64 3.01 3.95
C ASP A 41 -2.18 2.35 5.25
N ALA A 42 -3.15 1.80 5.99
CA ALA A 42 -2.89 1.17 7.28
C ALA A 42 -2.49 -0.30 7.10
N CYS A 43 -1.44 -0.72 7.80
CA CYS A 43 -0.75 -2.00 7.59
C CYS A 43 -0.14 -2.09 6.19
N CYS A 44 0.58 -1.04 5.77
CA CYS A 44 1.09 -0.90 4.40
C CYS A 44 2.12 -1.96 4.01
N GLY A 45 2.68 -2.72 4.97
CA GLY A 45 3.76 -3.66 4.71
C GLY A 45 4.92 -2.96 4.01
N THR A 46 5.40 -3.53 2.91
CA THR A 46 6.49 -2.99 2.09
C THR A 46 6.10 -1.81 1.19
N GLY A 47 4.88 -1.27 1.33
CA GLY A 47 4.46 -0.07 0.60
C GLY A 47 3.98 -0.28 -0.83
N LYS A 48 3.90 -1.51 -1.34
CA LYS A 48 3.49 -1.77 -2.75
C LYS A 48 2.15 -1.15 -3.16
N LEU A 49 1.19 -1.09 -2.25
CA LEU A 49 -0.10 -0.49 -2.55
C LEU A 49 0.01 1.05 -2.60
N VAL A 50 0.84 1.65 -1.75
CA VAL A 50 1.17 3.08 -1.80
C VAL A 50 1.76 3.45 -3.16
N ASP A 51 2.71 2.66 -3.67
CA ASP A 51 3.30 2.89 -5.00
C ASP A 51 2.22 2.90 -6.09
N VAL A 52 1.34 1.89 -6.10
CA VAL A 52 0.25 1.82 -7.07
C VAL A 52 -0.72 2.99 -6.91
N LEU A 53 -1.06 3.38 -5.68
CA LEU A 53 -1.97 4.49 -5.42
C LEU A 53 -1.39 5.83 -5.85
N SER A 54 -0.06 6.01 -5.82
CA SER A 54 0.58 7.27 -6.20
C SER A 54 0.30 7.67 -7.65
N GLU A 55 0.09 6.71 -8.53
CA GLU A 55 -0.33 6.92 -9.93
C GLU A 55 -1.75 7.50 -10.06
N TYR A 56 -2.60 7.30 -9.04
CA TYR A 56 -3.98 7.78 -9.01
C TYR A 56 -4.15 9.09 -8.21
N VAL A 57 -3.19 9.43 -7.35
CA VAL A 57 -3.20 10.66 -6.52
C VAL A 57 -1.94 11.51 -6.71
N PRO A 58 -1.62 11.93 -7.95
CA PRO A 58 -0.34 12.57 -8.27
C PRO A 58 -0.09 13.92 -7.58
N ASN A 59 -1.15 14.60 -7.13
CA ASN A 59 -1.07 15.87 -6.41
C ASN A 59 -1.56 15.73 -4.95
N GLY A 60 -1.89 14.51 -4.53
CA GLY A 60 -2.38 14.19 -3.20
C GLY A 60 -1.26 13.83 -2.24
N HIS A 61 -1.64 13.23 -1.11
CA HIS A 61 -0.69 12.76 -0.12
C HIS A 61 -1.07 11.36 0.37
N ILE A 62 -0.14 10.42 0.29
CA ILE A 62 -0.33 9.07 0.83
C ILE A 62 0.61 8.89 2.02
N LEU A 63 0.06 8.45 3.15
CA LEU A 63 0.81 8.06 4.33
C LEU A 63 0.67 6.55 4.54
N GLY A 64 1.74 5.80 4.29
CA GLY A 64 1.85 4.40 4.69
C GLY A 64 2.16 4.28 6.18
N LEU A 65 1.45 3.39 6.88
CA LEU A 65 1.67 3.09 8.29
C LEU A 65 1.75 1.59 8.50
N ASP A 66 2.80 1.13 9.18
CA ASP A 66 2.92 -0.26 9.64
C ASP A 66 3.50 -0.31 11.05
N SER A 67 3.13 -1.34 11.80
CA SER A 67 3.64 -1.61 13.14
C SER A 67 4.89 -2.48 13.16
N ALA A 68 5.25 -3.06 12.00
CA ALA A 68 6.44 -3.85 11.76
C ALA A 68 7.58 -2.96 11.29
N GLU A 69 8.57 -2.76 12.16
CA GLU A 69 9.74 -1.93 11.89
C GLU A 69 10.49 -2.39 10.64
N ASN A 70 10.65 -3.72 10.46
CA ASN A 70 11.32 -4.28 9.29
C ASN A 70 10.57 -4.04 7.95
N MET A 71 9.27 -3.74 7.99
CA MET A 71 8.51 -3.36 6.80
C MET A 71 8.72 -1.89 6.46
N ILE A 72 8.70 -1.03 7.48
CA ILE A 72 8.97 0.41 7.33
C ILE A 72 10.42 0.67 6.90
N GLU A 73 11.39 -0.10 7.40
CA GLU A 73 12.78 0.02 6.97
C GLU A 73 13.01 -0.42 5.51
N PHE A 74 12.13 -1.25 4.96
CA PHE A 74 12.22 -1.77 3.60
C PHE A 74 11.51 -0.89 2.57
N ALA A 75 10.38 -0.28 2.95
CA ALA A 75 9.54 0.57 2.10
C ALA A 75 10.27 1.84 1.65
#